data_AF-A0A9N9GYZ8-F1
#
_entry.id   AF-A0A9N9GYZ8-F1
#
_cell.length_a   1.000
_cell.length_b   1.000
_cell.length_c   1.000
_cell.angle_alpha   90.00
_cell.angle_beta   90.00
_cell.angle_gamma   90.00
#
_symmetry.space_group_name_H-M   'P 1'
#
loop_
_entity.id
_entity.type
_entity.pdbx_description
1 polymer ?
#
loop_
_entity_poly.entity_id
_entity_poly.type
_entity_poly.pdbx_seq_one_letter_code
_entity_poly.pdbx_strand_id
1 'polypeptide(L)'
;LTSRALRHCVSSHLREGVAHKSTEKENQDHEVEDGKLITELNVPKNSINDYLASLKRKWIADEKMLELSARTLQYSQMYIQDLEMIHDKLQQILEEKNNRINQLKGEIEQDVQTITDNSRNVFAKYKEIADQKKAEHPLRANKARTYRLEKICDIKAALEYIWALILSKNPSKRRESIDAVLQWWFEKNSELLQKTCEANELNVESVKACVAGLYDASCKRRHGREYRIVIFAEYWNPNEVFALALLLKHHDLQFTYSDTTDTTDMTVTDVDRRDAKFPYDLSAK
;
A
#
# COMPACT_ATOMS: atom_id res chain seq x y z
N LEU A 1 -11.27 -28.40 -18.46
CA LEU A 1 -10.79 -29.22 -19.61
C LEU A 1 -11.85 -30.18 -20.19
N THR A 2 -13.06 -30.25 -19.63
CA THR A 2 -14.13 -31.18 -20.06
C THR A 2 -15.19 -30.59 -21.02
N SER A 3 -15.14 -29.27 -21.32
CA SER A 3 -16.12 -28.61 -22.21
C SER A 3 -15.82 -28.75 -23.72
N ARG A 4 -14.64 -29.27 -24.08
CA ARG A 4 -14.21 -29.38 -25.49
C ARG A 4 -14.58 -30.72 -26.14
N ALA A 5 -14.73 -31.79 -25.36
CA ALA A 5 -15.08 -33.12 -25.86
C ALA A 5 -16.58 -33.25 -26.22
N LEU A 6 -17.48 -32.56 -25.50
CA LEU A 6 -18.93 -32.65 -25.75
C LEU A 6 -19.42 -31.83 -26.96
N ARG A 7 -18.63 -30.87 -27.46
CA ARG A 7 -18.97 -30.12 -28.69
C ARG A 7 -18.79 -30.93 -29.97
N HIS A 8 -18.05 -32.03 -29.94
CA HIS A 8 -17.78 -32.82 -31.15
C HIS A 8 -18.78 -33.95 -31.42
N CYS A 9 -19.64 -34.31 -30.45
CA CYS A 9 -20.68 -35.34 -30.65
C CYS A 9 -22.04 -34.78 -31.10
N VAL A 10 -22.34 -33.49 -30.87
CA VAL A 10 -23.63 -32.91 -31.27
C VAL A 10 -23.61 -32.35 -32.70
N SER A 11 -22.44 -32.03 -33.26
CA SER A 11 -22.34 -31.52 -34.64
C SER A 11 -22.39 -32.60 -35.73
N SER A 12 -22.24 -33.89 -35.40
CA SER A 12 -22.30 -34.98 -36.38
C SER A 12 -23.73 -35.52 -36.63
N HIS A 13 -24.72 -35.18 -35.80
CA HIS A 13 -26.13 -35.58 -36.04
C HIS A 13 -27.03 -34.47 -36.59
N LEU A 14 -26.54 -33.23 -36.68
CA LEU A 14 -27.27 -32.12 -37.29
C LEU A 14 -26.84 -31.79 -38.73
N ARG A 15 -25.92 -32.57 -39.34
CA ARG A 15 -25.44 -32.34 -40.72
C ARG A 15 -25.87 -33.36 -41.77
N GLU A 16 -26.60 -34.41 -41.41
CA GLU A 16 -27.17 -35.37 -42.40
C GLU A 16 -28.64 -35.10 -42.74
N GLY A 17 -29.26 -34.06 -42.18
CA GLY A 17 -30.69 -33.75 -42.35
C GLY A 17 -31.05 -32.65 -43.36
N VAL A 18 -30.11 -32.13 -44.16
CA VAL A 18 -30.40 -31.03 -45.11
C VAL A 18 -29.80 -31.32 -46.48
N ALA A 19 -30.43 -32.24 -47.20
CA ALA A 19 -30.39 -32.31 -48.67
C ALA A 19 -31.52 -33.22 -49.19
N HIS A 20 -32.76 -32.98 -48.79
CA HIS A 20 -33.90 -33.40 -49.59
C HIS A 20 -34.45 -32.19 -50.31
N LYS A 21 -34.07 -32.10 -51.60
CA LYS A 21 -34.76 -31.32 -52.62
C LYS A 21 -36.25 -31.61 -52.49
N SER A 22 -37.00 -30.63 -52.03
CA SER A 22 -38.42 -30.52 -52.32
C SER A 22 -38.57 -30.33 -53.83
N THR A 23 -38.61 -31.44 -54.56
CA THR A 23 -39.36 -31.46 -55.81
C THR A 23 -40.82 -31.27 -55.42
N GLU A 24 -41.33 -30.07 -55.62
CA GLU A 24 -42.73 -29.83 -55.90
C GLU A 24 -43.17 -30.83 -56.98
N LYS A 25 -43.77 -31.94 -56.55
CA LYS A 25 -44.65 -32.71 -57.41
C LYS A 25 -46.00 -32.06 -57.28
N GLU A 26 -46.41 -31.46 -58.37
CA GLU A 26 -47.77 -31.02 -58.66
C GLU A 26 -48.79 -32.00 -58.08
N ASN A 27 -49.75 -31.47 -57.33
CA ASN A 27 -51.03 -32.11 -57.10
C ASN A 27 -51.65 -32.40 -58.46
N GLN A 28 -51.48 -33.62 -58.97
CA GLN A 28 -52.42 -34.19 -59.91
C GLN A 28 -53.57 -34.75 -59.10
N ASP A 29 -54.69 -34.04 -59.16
CA ASP A 29 -56.01 -34.58 -58.85
C ASP A 29 -56.20 -35.85 -59.68
N HIS A 30 -56.06 -37.02 -59.05
CA HIS A 30 -56.59 -38.26 -59.60
C HIS A 30 -58.03 -38.35 -59.13
N GLU A 31 -58.94 -37.96 -60.02
CA GLU A 31 -60.31 -38.46 -60.03
C GLU A 31 -60.25 -39.98 -59.86
N VAL A 32 -60.80 -40.46 -58.74
CA VAL A 32 -61.10 -41.87 -58.57
C VAL A 32 -62.25 -42.17 -59.53
N GLU A 33 -61.94 -42.75 -60.68
CA GLU A 33 -62.91 -43.39 -61.57
C GLU A 33 -63.59 -44.54 -60.79
N ASP A 34 -64.70 -44.22 -60.15
CA ASP A 34 -65.72 -45.16 -59.71
C ASP A 34 -66.44 -45.68 -60.96
N GLY A 35 -65.94 -46.79 -61.53
CA GLY A 35 -66.60 -47.37 -62.71
C GLY A 35 -65.76 -48.29 -63.58
N LYS A 36 -65.22 -49.38 -63.02
CA LYS A 36 -64.81 -50.52 -63.86
C LYS A 36 -65.48 -51.81 -63.43
N LEU A 37 -66.36 -52.25 -64.33
CA LEU A 37 -67.07 -53.52 -64.36
C LEU A 37 -66.21 -54.67 -63.82
N ILE A 38 -66.80 -55.42 -62.90
CA ILE A 38 -66.42 -56.78 -62.55
C ILE A 38 -66.61 -57.62 -63.81
N THR A 39 -65.54 -57.81 -64.58
CA THR A 39 -65.47 -58.87 -65.60
C THR A 39 -65.36 -60.20 -64.87
N GLU A 40 -66.32 -61.08 -65.16
CA GLU A 40 -66.42 -62.43 -64.60
C GLU A 40 -65.10 -63.20 -64.84
N LEU A 41 -64.32 -63.33 -63.76
CA LEU A 41 -63.16 -64.20 -63.71
C LEU A 41 -63.65 -65.66 -63.77
N ASN A 42 -63.45 -66.28 -64.92
CA ASN A 42 -63.72 -67.69 -65.14
C ASN A 42 -62.63 -68.52 -64.42
N VAL A 43 -62.83 -68.77 -63.12
CA VAL A 43 -61.88 -69.50 -62.26
C VAL A 43 -62.12 -71.02 -62.41
N PRO A 44 -61.09 -71.81 -62.80
CA PRO A 44 -61.19 -73.28 -62.83
C PRO A 44 -61.58 -73.83 -61.45
N LYS A 45 -62.50 -74.78 -61.35
CA LYS A 45 -62.98 -75.33 -60.06
C LYS A 45 -61.87 -75.94 -59.17
N ASN A 46 -60.73 -76.33 -59.73
CA ASN A 46 -59.56 -76.79 -58.97
C ASN A 46 -58.66 -75.65 -58.43
N SER A 47 -58.94 -74.39 -58.78
CA SER A 47 -58.18 -73.19 -58.38
C SER A 47 -58.74 -72.46 -57.14
N ILE A 48 -59.96 -72.79 -56.70
CA ILE A 48 -60.61 -72.11 -55.57
C ILE A 48 -59.96 -72.50 -54.24
N ASN A 49 -59.61 -73.78 -54.06
CA ASN A 49 -58.99 -74.26 -52.81
C ASN A 49 -57.59 -73.67 -52.60
N ASP A 50 -56.79 -73.56 -53.66
CA ASP A 50 -55.46 -72.93 -53.60
C ASP A 50 -55.56 -71.43 -53.32
N TYR A 51 -56.57 -70.77 -53.89
CA TYR A 51 -56.87 -69.37 -53.61
C TYR A 51 -57.27 -69.16 -52.14
N LEU A 52 -58.16 -70.00 -51.60
CA LEU A 52 -58.55 -69.96 -50.19
C LEU A 52 -57.37 -70.25 -49.26
N ALA A 53 -56.51 -71.21 -49.59
CA ALA A 53 -55.28 -71.49 -48.83
C ALA A 53 -54.29 -70.32 -48.87
N SER A 54 -54.17 -69.63 -50.00
CA SER A 54 -53.36 -68.42 -50.15
C SER A 54 -53.89 -67.26 -49.29
N LEU A 55 -55.21 -66.99 -49.36
CA LEU A 55 -55.85 -65.98 -48.53
C LEU A 55 -55.67 -66.27 -47.03
N LYS A 56 -55.82 -67.53 -46.61
CA LYS A 56 -55.59 -67.94 -45.23
C LYS A 56 -54.16 -67.70 -44.78
N ARG A 57 -53.16 -68.01 -45.61
CA ARG A 57 -51.74 -67.73 -45.31
C ARG A 57 -51.46 -66.23 -45.20
N LYS A 58 -52.04 -65.43 -46.09
CA LYS A 58 -51.92 -63.96 -46.04
C LYS A 58 -52.53 -63.40 -44.76
N TRP A 59 -53.74 -63.82 -44.41
CA TRP A 59 -54.40 -63.40 -43.17
C TRP A 59 -53.57 -63.72 -41.92
N ILE A 60 -53.00 -64.94 -41.84
CA ILE A 60 -52.08 -65.33 -40.74
C ILE A 60 -50.82 -64.45 -40.73
N ALA A 61 -50.26 -64.12 -41.89
CA ALA A 61 -49.08 -63.26 -41.97
C ALA A 61 -49.39 -61.82 -41.52
N ASP A 62 -50.52 -61.27 -41.95
CA ASP A 62 -50.99 -59.94 -41.57
C ASP A 62 -51.26 -59.87 -40.06
N GLU A 63 -51.87 -60.91 -39.48
CA GLU A 63 -52.10 -61.02 -38.03
C GLU A 63 -50.77 -61.01 -37.24
N LYS A 64 -49.78 -61.80 -37.67
CA LYS A 64 -48.43 -61.79 -37.05
C LYS A 64 -47.74 -60.45 -37.18
N MET A 65 -47.87 -59.79 -38.34
CA MET A 65 -47.32 -58.46 -38.55
C MET A 65 -47.96 -57.43 -37.63
N LEU A 66 -49.27 -57.55 -37.38
CA LEU A 66 -50.00 -56.68 -36.46
C LEU A 66 -49.62 -56.94 -34.99
N GLU A 67 -49.38 -58.20 -34.60
CA GLU A 67 -48.87 -58.53 -33.26
C GLU A 67 -47.45 -57.97 -33.03
N LEU A 68 -46.57 -58.10 -34.03
CA LEU A 68 -45.21 -57.54 -33.97
C LEU A 68 -45.22 -56.01 -33.92
N SER A 69 -46.09 -55.35 -34.68
CA SER A 69 -46.22 -53.89 -34.66
C SER A 69 -46.77 -53.40 -33.32
N ALA A 70 -47.74 -54.10 -32.73
CA ALA A 70 -48.25 -53.81 -31.39
C ALA A 70 -47.18 -53.93 -30.31
N ARG A 71 -46.34 -54.99 -30.34
CA ARG A 71 -45.21 -55.13 -29.41
C ARG A 71 -44.18 -54.02 -29.59
N THR A 72 -43.86 -53.67 -30.84
CA THR A 72 -42.92 -52.58 -31.14
C THR A 72 -43.44 -51.25 -30.61
N LEU A 73 -44.75 -50.99 -30.74
CA LEU A 73 -45.40 -49.81 -30.18
C LEU A 73 -45.37 -49.81 -28.64
N GLN A 74 -45.59 -50.96 -28.01
CA GLN A 74 -45.50 -51.07 -26.55
C GLN A 74 -44.08 -50.79 -26.04
N TYR A 75 -43.05 -51.31 -26.71
CA TYR A 75 -41.66 -51.03 -26.35
C TYR A 75 -41.31 -49.54 -26.54
N SER A 76 -41.78 -48.91 -27.62
CA SER A 76 -41.53 -47.48 -27.82
C SER A 76 -42.24 -46.62 -26.78
N GLN A 77 -43.46 -46.99 -26.35
CA GLN A 77 -44.18 -46.34 -25.27
C GLN A 77 -43.44 -46.43 -23.93
N MET A 78 -42.94 -47.62 -23.57
CA MET A 78 -42.13 -47.79 -22.35
C MET A 78 -40.85 -46.94 -22.41
N TYR A 79 -40.18 -46.92 -23.57
CA TYR A 79 -38.98 -46.10 -23.75
C TYR A 79 -39.25 -44.60 -23.62
N ILE A 80 -40.38 -44.11 -24.14
CA ILE A 80 -40.80 -42.71 -23.98
C ILE A 80 -41.04 -42.39 -22.50
N GLN A 81 -41.73 -43.26 -21.76
CA GLN A 81 -41.97 -43.08 -20.32
C GLN A 81 -40.67 -43.02 -19.51
N ASP A 82 -39.69 -43.87 -19.83
CA ASP A 82 -38.38 -43.83 -19.19
C ASP A 82 -37.64 -42.52 -19.48
N LEU A 83 -37.72 -42.02 -20.72
CA LEU A 83 -37.14 -40.73 -21.10
C LEU A 83 -37.81 -39.55 -20.38
N GLU A 84 -39.13 -39.55 -20.23
CA GLU A 84 -39.88 -38.55 -19.47
C GLU A 84 -39.45 -38.54 -18.00
N MET A 85 -39.35 -39.72 -17.37
CA MET A 85 -38.85 -39.83 -15.99
C MET A 85 -37.41 -39.32 -15.85
N ILE A 86 -36.53 -39.60 -16.82
CA ILE A 86 -35.15 -39.09 -16.81
C ILE A 86 -35.13 -37.57 -16.96
N HIS A 87 -35.96 -37.03 -17.86
CA HIS A 87 -36.07 -35.59 -18.09
C HIS A 87 -36.50 -34.87 -16.79
N ASP A 88 -37.52 -35.36 -16.11
CA ASP A 88 -38.02 -34.77 -14.86
C ASP A 88 -36.96 -34.79 -13.76
N LYS A 89 -36.21 -35.89 -13.61
CA LYS A 89 -35.10 -35.99 -12.67
C LYS A 89 -33.99 -34.98 -12.99
N LEU A 90 -33.66 -34.79 -14.26
CA LEU A 90 -32.66 -33.81 -14.68
C LEU A 90 -33.13 -32.38 -14.40
N GLN A 91 -34.42 -32.09 -14.61
CA GLN A 91 -35.01 -30.79 -14.32
C GLN A 91 -34.98 -30.48 -12.82
N GLN A 92 -35.30 -31.46 -11.97
CA GLN A 92 -35.20 -31.31 -10.52
C GLN A 92 -33.75 -31.03 -10.08
N ILE A 93 -32.78 -31.80 -10.60
CA ILE A 93 -31.36 -31.59 -10.27
C ILE A 93 -30.91 -30.19 -10.73
N LEU A 94 -31.36 -29.73 -11.89
CA LEU A 94 -31.03 -28.39 -12.40
C LEU A 94 -31.57 -27.30 -11.47
N GLU A 95 -32.81 -27.43 -11.00
CA GLU A 95 -33.43 -26.51 -10.07
C GLU A 95 -32.70 -26.48 -8.71
N GLU A 96 -32.38 -27.65 -8.15
CA GLU A 96 -31.60 -27.77 -6.91
C GLU A 96 -30.22 -27.11 -7.03
N LYS A 97 -29.52 -27.31 -8.16
CA LYS A 97 -28.21 -26.68 -8.41
C LYS A 97 -28.34 -25.17 -8.57
N ASN A 98 -29.38 -24.67 -9.24
CA ASN A 98 -29.62 -23.24 -9.38
C ASN A 98 -29.92 -22.58 -8.02
N ASN A 99 -30.73 -23.24 -7.18
CA ASN A 99 -31.01 -22.78 -5.83
C ASN A 99 -29.73 -22.71 -4.98
N ARG A 100 -28.86 -23.73 -5.08
CA ARG A 100 -27.57 -23.73 -4.39
C ARG A 100 -26.63 -22.62 -4.90
N ILE A 101 -26.61 -22.35 -6.21
CA ILE A 101 -25.82 -21.25 -6.79
C ILE A 101 -26.31 -19.90 -6.24
N ASN A 102 -27.62 -19.67 -6.17
CA ASN A 102 -28.17 -18.42 -5.66
C ASN A 102 -27.89 -18.24 -4.16
N GLN A 103 -27.96 -19.32 -3.38
CA GLN A 103 -27.57 -19.30 -1.97
C GLN A 103 -26.09 -18.90 -1.80
N LEU A 104 -25.18 -19.55 -2.54
CA LEU A 104 -23.75 -19.26 -2.47
C LEU A 104 -23.42 -17.82 -2.91
N LYS A 105 -24.16 -17.28 -3.88
CA LYS A 105 -24.01 -15.87 -4.27
C LYS A 105 -24.34 -14.93 -3.11
N GLY A 106 -25.43 -15.18 -2.39
CA GLY A 106 -25.82 -14.38 -1.22
C GLY A 106 -24.78 -14.44 -0.10
N GLU A 107 -24.25 -15.65 0.19
CA GLU A 107 -23.17 -15.84 1.18
C GLU A 107 -21.91 -15.04 0.79
N ILE A 108 -21.50 -15.10 -0.49
CA ILE A 108 -20.33 -14.35 -1.00
C ILE A 108 -20.54 -12.83 -0.91
N GLU A 109 -21.73 -12.33 -1.27
CA GLU A 109 -22.05 -10.90 -1.17
C GLU A 109 -21.96 -10.39 0.27
N GLN A 110 -22.45 -11.19 1.23
CA GLN A 110 -22.35 -10.88 2.66
C GLN A 110 -20.90 -10.88 3.17
N ASP A 111 -20.08 -11.84 2.75
CA ASP A 111 -18.66 -11.92 3.12
C ASP A 111 -17.87 -10.74 2.54
N VAL A 112 -18.10 -10.38 1.27
CA VAL A 112 -17.46 -9.23 0.62
C VAL A 112 -17.81 -7.94 1.35
N GLN A 113 -19.07 -7.77 1.76
CA GLN A 113 -19.48 -6.59 2.53
C GLN A 113 -18.78 -6.55 3.89
N THR A 114 -18.71 -7.68 4.59
CA THR A 114 -18.03 -7.79 5.90
C THR A 114 -16.53 -7.47 5.79
N ILE A 115 -15.85 -7.98 4.77
CA ILE A 115 -14.43 -7.70 4.51
C ILE A 115 -14.23 -6.21 4.21
N THR A 116 -15.14 -5.60 3.45
CA THR A 116 -15.08 -4.18 3.09
C THR A 116 -15.20 -3.28 4.31
N ASP A 117 -16.17 -3.57 5.19
CA ASP A 117 -16.39 -2.79 6.41
C ASP A 117 -15.25 -2.95 7.43
N ASN A 118 -14.72 -4.18 7.57
CA ASN A 118 -13.53 -4.44 8.37
C ASN A 118 -12.31 -3.69 7.83
N SER A 119 -12.11 -3.67 6.52
CA SER A 119 -11.00 -2.96 5.88
C SER A 119 -11.07 -1.46 6.16
N ARG A 120 -12.25 -0.84 6.03
CA ARG A 120 -12.45 0.59 6.35
C ARG A 120 -12.07 0.91 7.79
N ASN A 121 -12.49 0.06 8.74
CA ASN A 121 -12.16 0.24 10.17
C ASN A 121 -10.65 0.15 10.42
N VAL A 122 -9.98 -0.83 9.83
CA VAL A 122 -8.51 -0.98 9.93
C VAL A 122 -7.79 0.25 9.37
N PHE A 123 -8.19 0.74 8.19
CA PHE A 123 -7.60 1.96 7.60
C PHE A 123 -7.81 3.19 8.49
N ALA A 124 -8.98 3.35 9.10
CA ALA A 124 -9.24 4.45 10.03
C ALA A 124 -8.29 4.41 11.24
N LYS A 125 -8.09 3.24 11.85
CA LYS A 125 -7.15 3.05 12.96
C LYS A 125 -5.70 3.35 12.57
N TYR A 126 -5.26 2.91 11.40
CA TYR A 126 -3.90 3.22 10.92
C TYR A 126 -3.69 4.71 10.72
N LYS A 127 -4.70 5.43 10.18
CA LYS A 127 -4.64 6.87 10.01
C LYS A 127 -4.51 7.58 11.37
N GLU A 128 -5.31 7.17 12.36
CA GLU A 128 -5.23 7.72 13.71
C GLU A 128 -3.84 7.52 14.33
N ILE A 129 -3.25 6.32 14.21
CA ILE A 129 -1.89 6.04 14.71
C ILE A 129 -0.84 6.90 13.98
N ALA A 130 -0.97 7.09 12.68
CA ALA A 130 -0.06 7.93 11.91
C ALA A 130 -0.12 9.40 12.34
N ASP A 131 -1.34 9.91 12.56
CA ASP A 131 -1.58 11.27 13.04
C ASP A 131 -1.02 11.47 14.47
N GLN A 132 -1.23 10.49 15.37
CA GLN A 132 -0.63 10.48 16.71
C GLN A 132 0.90 10.52 16.66
N LYS A 133 1.54 9.67 15.84
CA LYS A 133 3.00 9.67 15.68
C LYS A 133 3.54 10.99 15.11
N LYS A 134 2.81 11.60 14.18
CA LYS A 134 3.17 12.91 13.61
C LYS A 134 3.10 14.01 14.67
N ALA A 135 2.12 13.94 15.58
CA ALA A 135 2.00 14.84 16.71
C ALA A 135 3.08 14.62 17.80
N GLU A 136 3.58 13.39 17.99
CA GLU A 136 4.66 13.10 18.95
C GLU A 136 6.06 13.55 18.49
N HIS A 137 6.30 13.62 17.18
CA HIS A 137 7.61 13.99 16.62
C HIS A 137 8.17 15.33 17.14
N PRO A 138 7.40 16.44 17.19
CA PRO A 138 7.90 17.71 17.76
C PRO A 138 8.24 17.61 19.25
N LEU A 139 7.53 16.76 20.03
CA LEU A 139 7.83 16.56 21.45
C LEU A 139 9.16 15.83 21.66
N ARG A 140 9.49 14.84 20.83
CA ARG A 140 10.80 14.16 20.88
C ARG A 140 11.94 15.06 20.43
N ALA A 141 11.73 15.85 19.37
CA ALA A 141 12.73 16.82 18.91
C ALA A 141 13.01 17.90 19.98
N ASN A 142 11.96 18.38 20.65
CA ASN A 142 12.11 19.36 21.72
C ASN A 142 12.77 18.80 22.98
N LYS A 143 12.46 17.55 23.39
CA LYS A 143 13.15 16.87 24.50
C LYS A 143 14.65 16.67 24.23
N ALA A 144 15.01 16.26 23.01
CA ALA A 144 16.41 16.12 22.63
C ALA A 144 17.15 17.47 22.59
N ARG A 145 16.46 18.55 22.22
CA ARG A 145 17.01 19.91 22.23
C ARG A 145 17.22 20.44 23.65
N THR A 146 16.25 20.25 24.55
CA THR A 146 16.38 20.66 25.97
C THR A 146 17.51 19.89 26.66
N TYR A 147 17.60 18.57 26.47
CA TYR A 147 18.67 17.76 27.05
C TYR A 147 20.07 18.09 26.52
N ARG A 148 20.17 18.63 25.29
CA ARG A 148 21.45 19.13 24.75
C ARG A 148 21.84 20.48 25.35
N LEU A 149 20.87 21.37 25.60
CA LEU A 149 21.11 22.66 26.23
C LEU A 149 21.52 22.52 27.70
N GLU A 150 20.92 21.58 28.43
CA GLU A 150 21.29 21.24 29.83
C GLU A 150 22.72 20.68 29.97
N LYS A 151 23.37 20.34 28.86
CA LYS A 151 24.74 19.79 28.83
C LYS A 151 25.79 20.75 28.28
N ILE A 152 25.41 21.98 27.90
CA ILE A 152 26.39 23.00 27.51
C ILE A 152 26.98 23.60 28.80
N CYS A 153 27.80 22.81 29.46
CA CYS A 153 28.42 23.16 30.74
C CYS A 153 29.85 23.69 30.56
N ASP A 154 30.38 23.67 29.34
CA ASP A 154 31.72 24.15 29.05
C ASP A 154 31.84 24.92 27.72
N ILE A 155 32.95 25.62 27.56
CA ILE A 155 33.23 26.46 26.38
C ILE A 155 33.27 25.60 25.12
N LYS A 156 33.82 24.38 25.19
CA LYS A 156 33.91 23.49 24.02
C LYS A 156 32.53 23.10 23.51
N ALA A 157 31.66 22.60 24.38
CA ALA A 157 30.28 22.24 24.06
C ALA A 157 29.50 23.45 23.54
N ALA A 158 29.78 24.66 24.06
CA ALA A 158 29.17 25.89 23.59
C ALA A 158 29.58 26.21 22.14
N LEU A 159 30.86 26.08 21.82
CA LEU A 159 31.37 26.26 20.46
C LEU A 159 30.83 25.20 19.49
N GLU A 160 30.76 23.93 19.91
CA GLU A 160 30.13 22.86 19.11
C GLU A 160 28.64 23.14 18.84
N TYR A 161 27.93 23.67 19.84
CA TYR A 161 26.53 24.05 19.69
C TYR A 161 26.37 25.24 18.71
N ILE A 162 27.18 26.28 18.87
CA ILE A 162 27.20 27.43 17.94
C ILE A 162 27.50 26.97 16.52
N TRP A 163 28.51 26.11 16.35
CA TRP A 163 28.84 25.49 15.07
C TRP A 163 27.63 24.75 14.47
N ALA A 164 26.95 23.92 15.25
CA ALA A 164 25.75 23.21 14.80
C ALA A 164 24.62 24.18 14.39
N LEU A 165 24.42 25.28 15.13
CA LEU A 165 23.46 26.33 14.77
C LEU A 165 23.83 26.99 13.43
N ILE A 166 25.11 27.32 13.23
CA ILE A 166 25.60 27.93 11.98
C ILE A 166 25.35 26.97 10.81
N LEU A 167 25.68 25.69 10.96
CA LEU A 167 25.48 24.66 9.93
C LEU A 167 24.02 24.40 9.59
N SER A 168 23.11 24.53 10.57
CA SER A 168 21.67 24.38 10.33
C SER A 168 21.14 25.46 9.38
N LYS A 169 21.73 26.66 9.43
CA LYS A 169 21.40 27.79 8.55
C LYS A 169 22.23 27.79 7.26
N ASN A 170 23.44 27.21 7.29
CA ASN A 170 24.40 27.22 6.19
C ASN A 170 24.97 25.82 5.91
N PRO A 171 24.20 24.92 5.26
CA PRO A 171 24.60 23.53 5.08
C PRO A 171 25.89 23.33 4.26
N SER A 172 26.24 24.29 3.39
CA SER A 172 27.46 24.27 2.57
C SER A 172 28.74 24.22 3.39
N LYS A 173 28.70 24.70 4.64
CA LYS A 173 29.83 24.75 5.56
C LYS A 173 30.11 23.45 6.32
N ARG A 174 29.30 22.40 6.13
CA ARG A 174 29.37 21.15 6.92
C ARG A 174 30.71 20.41 6.83
N ARG A 175 31.49 20.62 5.76
CA ARG A 175 32.79 19.95 5.56
C ARG A 175 33.98 20.72 6.15
N GLU A 176 33.76 21.94 6.62
CA GLU A 176 34.81 22.79 7.18
C GLU A 176 35.04 22.46 8.68
N SER A 177 36.24 22.74 9.18
CA SER A 177 36.55 22.62 10.60
C SER A 177 35.75 23.64 11.43
N ILE A 178 35.59 23.39 12.74
CA ILE A 178 34.88 24.32 13.63
C ILE A 178 35.53 25.71 13.59
N ASP A 179 36.85 25.80 13.70
CA ASP A 179 37.56 27.08 13.65
C ASP A 179 37.34 27.84 12.33
N ALA A 180 37.34 27.13 11.18
CA ALA A 180 37.07 27.75 9.89
C ALA A 180 35.63 28.29 9.80
N VAL A 181 34.67 27.56 10.37
CA VAL A 181 33.26 28.01 10.42
C VAL A 181 33.07 29.19 11.37
N LEU A 182 33.76 29.20 12.52
CA LEU A 182 33.74 30.32 13.45
C LEU A 182 34.39 31.56 12.83
N GLN A 183 35.53 31.42 12.16
CA GLN A 183 36.19 32.52 11.46
C GLN A 183 35.28 33.11 10.37
N TRP A 184 34.67 32.25 9.54
CA TRP A 184 33.66 32.67 8.56
C TRP A 184 32.49 33.41 9.21
N TRP A 185 32.06 32.99 10.40
CA TRP A 185 30.98 33.68 11.13
C TRP A 185 31.41 35.10 11.52
N PHE A 186 32.64 35.33 11.99
CA PHE A 186 33.14 36.67 12.28
C PHE A 186 33.30 37.53 11.02
N GLU A 187 33.70 36.93 9.89
CA GLU A 187 33.74 37.64 8.59
C GLU A 187 32.34 38.08 8.15
N LYS A 188 31.33 37.24 8.36
CA LYS A 188 29.93 37.56 8.04
C LYS A 188 29.32 38.59 8.98
N ASN A 189 29.80 38.68 10.22
CA ASN A 189 29.35 39.62 11.24
C ASN A 189 30.39 40.72 11.49
N SER A 190 31.11 41.14 10.44
CA SER A 190 32.23 42.09 10.54
C SER A 190 31.83 43.45 11.08
N GLU A 191 30.63 43.95 10.75
CA GLU A 191 30.12 45.23 11.28
C GLU A 191 29.90 45.16 12.79
N LEU A 192 29.28 44.09 13.29
CA LEU A 192 29.09 43.86 14.72
C LEU A 192 30.43 43.76 15.44
N LEU A 193 31.36 42.98 14.88
CA LEU A 193 32.70 42.84 15.42
C LEU A 193 33.41 44.19 15.50
N GLN A 194 33.39 44.97 14.42
CA GLN A 194 34.04 46.27 14.35
C GLN A 194 33.50 47.24 15.39
N LYS A 195 32.17 47.43 15.46
CA LYS A 195 31.53 48.29 16.46
C LYS A 195 31.88 47.88 17.89
N THR A 196 31.84 46.57 18.17
CA THR A 196 32.13 46.06 19.50
C THR A 196 33.61 46.22 19.85
N CYS A 197 34.53 46.00 18.90
CA CYS A 197 35.96 46.24 19.11
C CYS A 197 36.27 47.72 19.34
N GLU A 198 35.67 48.62 18.56
CA GLU A 198 35.81 50.08 18.72
C GLU A 198 35.36 50.54 20.10
N ALA A 199 34.22 50.02 20.59
CA ALA A 199 33.70 50.33 21.93
C ALA A 199 34.60 49.85 23.08
N ASN A 200 35.52 48.92 22.82
CA ASN A 200 36.40 48.32 23.82
C ASN A 200 37.89 48.60 23.56
N GLU A 201 38.21 49.50 22.62
CA GLU A 201 39.57 49.86 22.24
C GLU A 201 40.43 48.65 21.80
N LEU A 202 39.81 47.65 21.15
CA LEU A 202 40.47 46.43 20.70
C LEU A 202 40.80 46.47 19.19
N ASN A 203 41.90 45.81 18.82
CA ASN A 203 42.27 45.64 17.41
C ASN A 203 41.46 44.49 16.77
N VAL A 204 40.65 44.81 15.76
CA VAL A 204 39.76 43.86 15.07
C VAL A 204 40.52 42.65 14.49
N GLU A 205 41.66 42.88 13.85
CA GLU A 205 42.43 41.80 13.22
C GLU A 205 43.07 40.87 14.26
N SER A 206 43.46 41.40 15.42
CA SER A 206 43.96 40.61 16.54
C SER A 206 42.86 39.71 17.12
N VAL A 207 41.63 40.21 17.23
CA VAL A 207 40.47 39.41 17.66
C VAL A 207 40.15 38.32 16.65
N LYS A 208 40.09 38.65 15.34
CA LYS A 208 39.86 37.65 14.27
C LYS A 208 40.91 36.54 14.27
N ALA A 209 42.18 36.88 14.44
CA ALA A 209 43.27 35.91 14.49
C ALA A 209 43.11 34.92 15.66
N CYS A 210 42.56 35.36 16.80
CA CYS A 210 42.32 34.50 17.95
C CYS A 210 41.19 33.47 17.68
N VAL A 211 40.20 33.82 16.85
CA VAL A 211 39.05 32.94 16.56
C VAL A 211 39.48 31.61 15.95
N ALA A 212 40.51 31.63 15.08
CA ALA A 212 40.99 30.45 14.36
C ALA A 212 41.61 29.36 15.27
N GLY A 213 41.81 29.64 16.57
CA GLY A 213 42.32 28.68 17.55
C GLY A 213 41.43 28.50 18.77
N LEU A 214 40.25 29.14 18.82
CA LEU A 214 39.38 29.09 20.01
C LEU A 214 38.91 27.67 20.32
N TYR A 215 38.52 26.89 19.30
CA TYR A 215 38.01 25.54 19.51
C TYR A 215 39.12 24.60 19.98
N ASP A 216 40.29 24.65 19.34
CA ASP A 216 41.47 23.89 19.75
C ASP A 216 41.96 24.26 21.16
N ALA A 217 41.96 25.56 21.50
CA ALA A 217 42.31 26.03 22.83
C ALA A 217 41.30 25.54 23.89
N SER A 218 40.02 25.50 23.54
CA SER A 218 38.99 24.93 24.41
C SER A 218 39.21 23.43 24.64
N CYS A 219 39.69 22.67 23.66
CA CYS A 219 39.88 21.23 23.82
C CYS A 219 41.01 20.85 24.79
N LYS A 220 41.99 21.74 25.00
CA LYS A 220 43.18 21.49 25.84
C LYS A 220 42.97 21.82 27.31
N ARG A 221 41.90 22.54 27.66
CA ARG A 221 41.68 23.09 28.99
C ARG A 221 40.64 22.26 29.75
N ARG A 222 40.90 22.04 31.04
CA ARG A 222 39.90 21.44 31.94
C ARG A 222 38.87 22.52 32.25
N HIS A 223 37.75 22.49 31.54
CA HIS A 223 36.63 23.36 31.88
C HIS A 223 36.01 22.89 33.19
N GLY A 224 35.55 23.85 34.01
CA GLY A 224 34.98 23.56 35.32
C GLY A 224 33.80 22.59 35.25
N ARG A 225 33.58 21.81 36.30
CA ARG A 225 32.41 20.92 36.44
C ARG A 225 31.11 21.69 36.75
N GLU A 226 31.13 23.01 36.68
CA GLU A 226 29.95 23.82 36.96
C GLU A 226 28.95 23.64 35.80
N TYR A 227 27.66 23.55 36.11
CA TYR A 227 26.59 23.39 35.11
C TYR A 227 26.32 24.67 34.29
N ARG A 228 27.36 25.50 34.07
CA ARG A 228 27.30 26.79 33.39
C ARG A 228 28.62 27.07 32.68
N ILE A 229 28.56 27.82 31.59
CA ILE A 229 29.76 28.24 30.85
C ILE A 229 30.49 29.30 31.68
N VAL A 230 31.72 29.02 32.10
CA VAL A 230 32.57 29.99 32.80
C VAL A 230 33.81 30.31 31.97
N ILE A 231 34.05 31.58 31.70
CA ILE A 231 35.27 32.09 31.06
C ILE A 231 36.22 32.55 32.16
N PHE A 232 37.22 31.73 32.46
CA PHE A 232 38.29 32.06 33.41
C PHE A 232 39.39 32.87 32.72
N ALA A 233 39.55 34.14 33.09
CA ALA A 233 40.52 35.04 32.46
C ALA A 233 41.96 34.50 32.48
N GLU A 234 42.33 33.76 33.53
CA GLU A 234 43.66 33.14 33.69
C GLU A 234 44.05 32.19 32.54
N TYR A 235 43.07 31.59 31.88
CA TYR A 235 43.34 30.62 30.82
C TYR A 235 43.33 31.23 29.44
N TRP A 236 42.70 32.37 29.22
CA TRP A 236 42.44 32.92 27.89
C TRP A 236 43.15 34.25 27.73
N ASN A 237 43.68 34.52 26.53
CA ASN A 237 44.18 35.86 26.26
C ASN A 237 42.98 36.86 26.20
N PRO A 238 43.19 38.17 26.43
CA PRO A 238 42.10 39.15 26.44
C PRO A 238 41.25 39.16 25.16
N ASN A 239 41.87 38.97 23.99
CA ASN A 239 41.16 38.93 22.71
C ASN A 239 40.31 37.64 22.55
N GLU A 240 40.76 36.51 23.10
CA GLU A 240 40.02 35.25 23.14
C GLU A 240 38.83 35.35 24.10
N VAL A 241 39.02 35.93 25.30
CA VAL A 241 37.93 36.20 26.25
C VAL A 241 36.85 37.03 25.56
N PHE A 242 37.26 38.11 24.89
CA PHE A 242 36.36 38.97 24.15
C PHE A 242 35.63 38.23 23.02
N ALA A 243 36.36 37.48 22.18
CA ALA A 243 35.78 36.73 21.07
C ALA A 243 34.77 35.67 21.56
N LEU A 244 35.09 34.94 22.62
CA LEU A 244 34.18 33.97 23.24
C LEU A 244 32.92 34.65 23.75
N ALA A 245 33.06 35.73 24.51
CA ALA A 245 31.91 36.41 25.08
C ALA A 245 31.00 37.01 24.01
N LEU A 246 31.58 37.54 22.93
CA LEU A 246 30.81 38.03 21.78
C LEU A 246 30.04 36.90 21.08
N LEU A 247 30.69 35.75 20.83
CA LEU A 247 30.04 34.56 20.27
C LEU A 247 28.88 34.07 21.15
N LEU A 248 29.14 33.87 22.44
CA LEU A 248 28.16 33.35 23.38
C LEU A 248 26.97 34.30 23.51
N LYS A 249 27.23 35.61 23.62
CA LYS A 249 26.17 36.62 23.73
C LYS A 249 25.33 36.70 22.46
N HIS A 250 25.94 36.67 21.27
CA HIS A 250 25.19 36.70 20.01
C HIS A 250 24.23 35.51 19.87
N HIS A 251 24.61 34.35 20.44
CA HIS A 251 23.81 33.13 20.40
C HIS A 251 22.94 32.92 21.65
N ASP A 252 22.75 33.97 22.46
CA ASP A 252 21.95 33.95 23.69
C ASP A 252 22.35 32.84 24.68
N LEU A 253 23.65 32.50 24.72
CA LEU A 253 24.20 31.55 25.69
C LEU A 253 24.62 32.28 26.96
N GLN A 254 24.12 31.82 28.11
CA GLN A 254 24.49 32.36 29.40
C GLN A 254 25.91 31.94 29.78
N PHE A 255 26.73 32.90 30.22
CA PHE A 255 28.07 32.64 30.70
C PHE A 255 28.43 33.54 31.89
N THR A 256 29.37 33.08 32.71
CA THR A 256 29.98 33.84 33.79
C THR A 256 31.43 34.12 33.46
N TYR A 257 31.94 35.28 33.84
CA TYR A 257 33.36 35.62 33.72
C TYR A 257 34.00 35.64 35.09
N SER A 258 35.20 35.05 35.20
CA SER A 258 35.96 34.97 36.45
C SER A 258 37.38 35.45 36.21
N ASP A 259 37.74 36.57 36.84
CA ASP A 259 39.07 37.19 36.76
C ASP A 259 40.01 36.76 37.92
N THR A 260 39.51 35.90 38.81
CA THR A 260 40.21 35.53 40.04
C THR A 260 41.49 34.74 39.73
N THR A 261 42.63 35.40 39.85
CA THR A 261 43.94 34.81 40.17
C THR A 261 44.04 34.41 41.65
N ASP A 262 43.02 34.71 42.46
CA ASP A 262 42.94 34.41 43.90
C ASP A 262 42.76 32.90 44.16
N THR A 263 43.82 32.15 43.90
CA THR A 263 44.13 30.88 44.55
C THR A 263 44.70 31.15 45.94
N THR A 264 43.92 31.83 46.80
CA THR A 264 44.03 31.56 48.23
C THR A 264 43.05 30.44 48.53
N ASP A 265 43.62 29.33 48.99
CA ASP A 265 42.96 28.10 49.44
C ASP A 265 41.94 28.43 50.56
N MET A 266 40.77 28.96 50.17
CA MET A 266 39.68 29.27 51.09
C MET A 266 38.80 28.03 51.22
N THR A 267 39.02 27.36 52.35
CA THR A 267 38.08 26.39 52.90
C THR A 267 36.69 27.01 52.97
N VAL A 268 35.76 26.24 52.41
CA VAL A 268 34.32 26.47 52.30
C VAL A 268 33.74 27.06 53.59
N THR A 269 33.33 28.32 53.55
CA THR A 269 32.02 28.85 53.98
C THR A 269 32.01 30.37 53.83
N ASP A 270 31.84 30.88 52.61
CA ASP A 270 31.23 32.22 52.46
C ASP A 270 30.58 32.35 51.08
N VAL A 271 29.26 32.33 51.11
CA VAL A 271 28.35 32.41 49.96
C VAL A 271 28.11 33.89 49.70
N ASP A 272 29.11 34.57 49.15
CA ASP A 272 28.94 35.90 48.57
C ASP A 272 29.97 36.11 47.45
N ARG A 273 29.98 35.18 46.48
CA ARG A 273 30.69 35.37 45.21
C ARG A 273 29.97 36.46 44.42
N ARG A 274 30.42 37.70 44.56
CA ARG A 274 30.06 38.80 43.65
C ARG A 274 30.56 38.40 42.26
N ASP A 275 29.64 38.14 41.34
CA ASP A 275 29.98 37.94 39.94
C ASP A 275 30.78 39.17 39.46
N ALA A 276 32.01 38.96 39.01
CA ALA A 276 32.85 40.03 38.49
C ALA A 276 32.16 40.67 37.28
N LYS A 277 32.08 42.01 37.27
CA LYS A 277 31.53 42.73 36.13
C LYS A 277 32.38 42.42 34.90
N PHE A 278 31.76 41.89 33.85
CA PHE A 278 32.45 41.60 32.60
C PHE A 278 33.14 42.86 32.08
N PRO A 279 34.45 42.81 31.73
CA PRO A 279 35.25 44.01 31.48
C PRO A 279 34.93 44.68 30.12
N TYR A 280 34.16 44.00 29.25
CA TYR A 280 33.86 44.50 27.91
C TYR A 280 32.40 44.92 27.75
N ASP A 281 32.19 46.02 27.03
CA ASP A 281 30.88 46.44 26.57
C ASP A 281 30.47 45.61 25.33
N LEU A 282 29.50 44.72 25.52
CA LEU A 282 28.93 43.90 24.44
C LEU A 282 27.55 44.42 23.99
N SER A 283 27.20 45.68 24.25
CA SER A 283 25.85 46.23 24.02
C SER A 283 25.56 46.67 22.59
N ALA A 284 26.58 46.72 21.72
CA ALA A 284 26.40 47.00 20.30
C ALA A 284 25.46 45.96 19.67
N LYS A 285 24.23 46.38 19.36
CA LYS A 285 23.25 45.62 18.57
C LYS A 285 23.02 46.32 17.25
#